data_AF-A0A4Y9ITK9-F1
#
_entry.id   AF-A0A4Y9ITK9-F1
#
_cell.length_a   1.000
_cell.length_b   1.000
_cell.length_c   1.000
_cell.angle_alpha   90.00
_cell.angle_beta   90.00
_cell.angle_gamma   90.00
#
_symmetry.space_group_name_H-M   'P 1'
#
loop_
_entity.id
_entity.type
_entity.pdbx_description
1 polymer ?
#
loop_
_entity_poly.entity_id
_entity_poly.type
_entity_poly.pdbx_seq_one_letter_code
_entity_poly.pdbx_strand_id
1 'polypeptide(L)'
;MKYLYRLILTAMLVTVSLTSCDDKTAVSDIPINDAEVYFSIDMSMPSINSGSRSSTPDEGFSTDGFQQATEAECAIKNMLLVFTDVNDNTLLFSLLGESSIKRDDSNKSLYKAVTSLKLSTVANTLAGKELNLYVLANPLPGPYNMLNSGNFILDKAIYNISVLDDIQLTTLGSLPMSNYERYKISGLTTSALYKHISDSDPLILNDYAEGSSNKQPLLLERCVARLDYKDGSKNSDNSYQIGESGYTVKLESLQLINISRAMYCMRHTSSDGSDSETILFGTEKEKSGYIMDTDAALKRGNSVQPGHFINEGGKYYADKATPIDALTIDLDGKGYKFWNYITENTLPSIESQKQGLSTGIILHTRIINAPENVDLSGPDPITINYRGEEITVDYSAATSDNPAGYYIDYFYFIKHNDNNIDGLMGVMEYGIVRNNIYRLSLLSIDGLPRPYNPDGPDEDDRIELMVRVRKWGYHKIEFDM
;
A
#
# COMPACT_ATOMS: atom_id res chain seq x y z
N MET A 1 -9.82 17.73 -21.13
CA MET A 1 -8.62 18.58 -21.14
C MET A 1 -7.41 17.68 -20.94
N LYS A 2 -6.43 17.74 -21.85
CA LYS A 2 -5.14 17.03 -21.77
C LYS A 2 -4.03 18.09 -21.81
N TYR A 3 -2.79 17.69 -21.51
CA TYR A 3 -1.61 18.55 -21.26
C TYR A 3 -1.63 19.25 -19.88
N LEU A 4 -0.67 18.91 -19.00
CA LEU A 4 0.52 19.73 -18.72
C LEU A 4 1.34 19.17 -17.54
N TYR A 5 2.25 18.22 -17.77
CA TYR A 5 3.35 17.91 -16.82
C TYR A 5 4.59 17.42 -17.58
N ARG A 6 5.47 18.35 -17.95
CA ARG A 6 6.84 18.13 -18.44
C ARG A 6 7.69 19.38 -18.15
N LEU A 7 8.31 19.40 -16.97
CA LEU A 7 9.45 20.21 -16.50
C LEU A 7 9.65 19.72 -15.04
N ILE A 8 10.78 19.20 -14.58
CA ILE A 8 12.11 19.78 -14.32
C ILE A 8 13.01 18.58 -13.91
N LEU A 9 14.34 18.55 -14.01
CA LEU A 9 15.37 19.52 -14.42
C LEU A 9 16.18 18.93 -15.62
N THR A 10 17.46 19.30 -15.74
CA THR A 10 18.50 18.63 -16.51
C THR A 10 19.82 18.77 -15.75
N ALA A 11 20.62 17.69 -15.62
CA ALA A 11 22.03 17.77 -15.25
C ALA A 11 22.89 17.33 -16.44
N MET A 12 24.07 17.95 -16.60
CA MET A 12 24.82 17.98 -17.87
C MET A 12 25.26 16.61 -18.38
N LEU A 13 24.86 16.26 -19.60
CA LEU A 13 25.54 15.27 -20.42
C LEU A 13 26.54 16.00 -21.34
N VAL A 14 27.84 15.94 -21.03
CA VAL A 14 28.88 16.48 -21.92
C VAL A 14 29.36 15.35 -22.85
N THR A 15 28.81 15.32 -24.06
CA THR A 15 29.31 14.44 -25.13
C THR A 15 30.67 14.94 -25.63
N VAL A 16 31.76 14.32 -25.20
CA VAL A 16 33.07 14.50 -25.85
C VAL A 16 33.23 13.40 -26.90
N SER A 17 33.02 13.75 -28.17
CA SER A 17 33.34 12.87 -29.29
C SER A 17 34.87 12.82 -29.47
N LEU A 18 35.51 11.75 -29.00
CA LEU A 18 36.89 11.45 -29.37
C LEU A 18 36.91 10.42 -30.51
N THR A 19 37.38 10.87 -31.66
CA THR A 19 37.69 10.05 -32.83
C THR A 19 38.78 9.04 -32.50
N SER A 20 38.52 7.76 -32.74
CA SER A 20 39.54 6.71 -32.64
C SER A 20 40.60 6.87 -33.74
N CYS A 21 41.85 6.97 -33.33
CA CYS A 21 43.02 6.62 -34.13
C CYS A 21 44.17 6.28 -33.18
N ASP A 22 44.77 5.10 -33.33
CA ASP A 22 45.90 4.66 -32.50
C ASP A 22 47.12 5.55 -32.71
N ASP A 23 47.75 6.03 -31.62
CA ASP A 23 49.06 5.48 -31.22
C ASP A 23 49.46 5.90 -29.80
N LYS A 24 50.48 5.23 -29.24
CA LYS A 24 50.88 5.36 -27.83
C LYS A 24 51.38 6.75 -27.44
N THR A 25 50.58 7.48 -26.65
CA THR A 25 51.05 8.61 -25.82
C THR A 25 50.46 8.54 -24.42
N ALA A 26 51.24 8.97 -23.41
CA ALA A 26 50.83 8.91 -22.02
C ALA A 26 49.57 9.76 -21.77
N VAL A 27 48.49 9.13 -21.28
CA VAL A 27 47.30 9.83 -20.82
C VAL A 27 47.70 10.60 -19.56
N SER A 28 47.55 11.93 -19.61
CA SER A 28 47.69 12.79 -18.43
C SER A 28 46.68 12.36 -17.37
N ASP A 29 47.14 12.13 -16.14
CA ASP A 29 46.29 11.76 -15.01
C ASP A 29 45.14 12.76 -14.84
N ILE A 30 43.93 12.36 -15.24
CA ILE A 30 42.71 12.98 -14.74
C ILE A 30 42.74 12.72 -13.23
N PRO A 31 42.57 13.73 -12.35
CA PRO A 31 42.51 13.50 -10.92
C PRO A 31 41.38 12.50 -10.60
N ILE A 32 41.76 11.27 -10.24
CA ILE A 32 40.84 10.14 -10.08
C ILE A 32 39.70 10.46 -9.09
N ASN A 33 39.91 11.43 -8.18
CA ASN A 33 38.92 11.95 -7.23
C ASN A 33 37.62 12.49 -7.88
N ASP A 34 37.64 12.93 -9.14
CA ASP A 34 36.44 13.42 -9.86
C ASP A 34 35.83 12.38 -10.83
N ALA A 35 36.35 11.16 -10.87
CA ALA A 35 35.76 10.07 -11.64
C ALA A 35 34.40 9.64 -11.04
N GLU A 36 33.47 9.24 -11.89
CA GLU A 36 32.21 8.59 -11.48
C GLU A 36 32.47 7.11 -11.17
N VAL A 37 31.98 6.62 -10.03
CA VAL A 37 31.87 5.19 -9.72
C VAL A 37 30.45 4.75 -10.03
N TYR A 38 30.31 3.66 -10.77
CA TYR A 38 29.03 3.07 -11.11
C TYR A 38 28.68 1.97 -10.13
N PHE A 39 27.42 1.97 -9.70
CA PHE A 39 26.83 1.00 -8.79
C PHE A 39 25.68 0.31 -9.48
N SER A 40 25.47 -0.97 -9.18
CA SER A 40 24.22 -1.65 -9.51
C SER A 40 23.61 -2.32 -8.29
N ILE A 41 22.28 -2.32 -8.22
CA ILE A 41 21.50 -3.05 -7.22
C ILE A 41 20.47 -3.89 -7.97
N ASP A 42 20.47 -5.18 -7.68
CA ASP A 42 19.46 -6.12 -8.11
C ASP A 42 18.39 -6.19 -7.00
N MET A 43 17.12 -6.08 -7.38
CA MET A 43 15.94 -5.97 -6.50
C MET A 43 14.87 -6.96 -6.94
N SER A 44 14.00 -7.41 -6.04
CA SER A 44 12.87 -8.28 -6.37
C SER A 44 11.59 -7.85 -5.66
N MET A 45 10.48 -7.92 -6.39
CA MET A 45 9.15 -7.99 -5.77
C MET A 45 8.92 -9.38 -5.14
N PRO A 46 8.00 -9.53 -4.17
CA PRO A 46 7.65 -10.82 -3.59
C PRO A 46 7.02 -11.69 -4.68
N SER A 47 7.42 -12.96 -4.80
CA SER A 47 6.95 -13.84 -5.87
C SER A 47 5.96 -14.88 -5.35
N ILE A 48 4.94 -15.23 -6.13
CA ILE A 48 3.94 -16.24 -5.75
C ILE A 48 4.40 -17.68 -6.01
N ASN A 49 5.64 -17.90 -6.46
CA ASN A 49 6.14 -19.22 -6.84
C ASN A 49 7.02 -19.84 -5.73
N SER A 50 6.52 -20.92 -5.14
CA SER A 50 7.26 -21.82 -4.24
C SER A 50 8.19 -22.83 -4.95
N GLY A 51 8.43 -22.65 -6.26
CA GLY A 51 9.12 -23.61 -7.14
C GLY A 51 10.61 -23.35 -7.40
N SER A 52 11.16 -22.22 -6.94
CA SER A 52 12.61 -21.95 -6.93
C SER A 52 13.11 -21.91 -5.49
N ARG A 53 14.41 -22.15 -5.26
CA ARG A 53 15.03 -22.46 -3.95
C ARG A 53 15.05 -21.32 -2.91
N SER A 54 14.24 -20.28 -3.10
CA SER A 54 14.00 -19.21 -2.14
C SER A 54 12.50 -18.96 -2.05
N SER A 55 11.80 -19.76 -1.25
CA SER A 55 10.54 -19.31 -0.66
C SER A 55 10.85 -18.16 0.29
N THR A 56 10.26 -16.99 0.08
CA THR A 56 10.17 -16.00 1.16
C THR A 56 9.44 -16.65 2.33
N PRO A 57 9.87 -16.45 3.59
CA PRO A 57 9.07 -16.88 4.74
C PRO A 57 7.68 -16.24 4.64
N ASP A 58 6.66 -17.02 4.99
CA ASP A 58 5.25 -16.63 4.95
C ASP A 58 4.96 -15.71 6.14
N GLU A 59 5.35 -14.44 6.02
CA GLU A 59 5.19 -13.46 7.10
C GLU A 59 4.05 -12.47 6.83
N GLY A 60 3.27 -12.28 7.89
CA GLY A 60 2.05 -11.50 7.89
C GLY A 60 0.80 -12.27 7.48
N PHE A 61 -0.36 -11.76 7.89
CA PHE A 61 -1.61 -12.50 7.84
C PHE A 61 -2.20 -12.62 6.42
N SER A 62 -2.84 -13.76 6.12
CA SER A 62 -3.51 -14.04 4.85
C SER A 62 -4.59 -15.11 5.05
N THR A 63 -5.81 -14.86 4.57
CA THR A 63 -6.91 -15.85 4.63
C THR A 63 -7.11 -16.62 3.32
N ASP A 64 -6.52 -16.16 2.22
CA ASP A 64 -6.77 -16.73 0.88
C ASP A 64 -5.50 -16.75 0.00
N GLY A 65 -4.33 -16.84 0.63
CA GLY A 65 -3.04 -17.06 -0.02
C GLY A 65 -2.52 -15.85 -0.80
N PHE A 66 -2.07 -16.06 -2.03
CA PHE A 66 -1.44 -15.04 -2.87
C PHE A 66 -2.33 -14.57 -4.02
N GLN A 67 -2.14 -13.31 -4.43
CA GLN A 67 -2.72 -12.73 -5.64
C GLN A 67 -1.65 -12.08 -6.49
N GLN A 68 -1.72 -12.28 -7.81
CA GLN A 68 -0.79 -11.69 -8.77
C GLN A 68 -1.06 -10.19 -8.95
N ALA A 69 0.02 -9.41 -8.91
CA ALA A 69 0.08 -8.02 -9.36
C ALA A 69 0.22 -7.89 -10.88
N THR A 70 -0.45 -6.91 -11.44
CA THR A 70 -0.29 -6.42 -12.82
C THR A 70 1.08 -5.79 -13.05
N GLU A 71 1.46 -5.58 -14.31
CA GLU A 71 2.72 -4.88 -14.62
C GLU A 71 2.74 -3.43 -14.14
N ALA A 72 1.58 -2.75 -14.15
CA ALA A 72 1.44 -1.37 -13.72
C ALA A 72 1.57 -1.23 -12.19
N GLU A 73 1.08 -2.21 -11.42
CA GLU A 73 1.26 -2.31 -9.95
C GLU A 73 2.69 -2.70 -9.52
N CYS A 74 3.53 -3.15 -10.47
CA CYS A 74 4.93 -3.49 -10.22
C CYS A 74 5.92 -2.46 -10.79
N ALA A 75 5.47 -1.47 -11.57
CA ALA A 75 6.36 -0.58 -12.30
C ALA A 75 7.18 0.31 -11.35
N ILE A 76 8.51 0.23 -11.43
CA ILE A 76 9.44 1.17 -10.78
C ILE A 76 9.88 2.19 -11.82
N LYS A 77 9.47 3.46 -11.65
CA LYS A 77 9.81 4.57 -12.57
C LYS A 77 11.02 5.35 -12.10
N ASN A 78 11.15 5.54 -10.79
CA ASN A 78 12.24 6.23 -10.12
C ASN A 78 12.61 5.45 -8.86
N MET A 79 13.85 5.54 -8.40
CA MET A 79 14.22 5.07 -7.07
C MET A 79 15.14 6.07 -6.38
N LEU A 80 15.18 5.96 -5.06
CA LEU A 80 16.19 6.58 -4.22
C LEU A 80 16.90 5.47 -3.44
N LEU A 81 18.23 5.43 -3.53
CA LEU A 81 19.08 4.67 -2.62
C LEU A 81 19.39 5.52 -1.40
N VAL A 82 19.27 4.95 -0.21
CA VAL A 82 19.53 5.60 1.07
C VAL A 82 20.52 4.73 1.85
N PHE A 83 21.67 5.30 2.18
CA PHE A 83 22.69 4.67 2.99
C PHE A 83 22.67 5.31 4.38
N THR A 84 22.56 4.48 5.42
CA THR A 84 22.58 4.95 6.81
C THR A 84 23.66 4.23 7.61
N ASP A 85 24.00 4.80 8.77
CA ASP A 85 24.75 4.06 9.78
C ASP A 85 23.98 2.77 10.15
N VAL A 86 24.72 1.69 10.42
CA VAL A 86 24.14 0.38 10.72
C VAL A 86 23.46 0.34 12.10
N ASN A 87 23.87 1.21 13.03
CA ASN A 87 23.47 1.17 14.44
C ASN A 87 22.24 2.03 14.73
N ASP A 88 22.21 3.27 14.25
CA ASP A 88 21.19 4.27 14.60
C ASP A 88 20.33 4.76 13.41
N ASN A 89 20.62 4.27 12.20
CA ASN A 89 19.98 4.68 10.94
C ASN A 89 20.13 6.16 10.58
N THR A 90 21.13 6.87 11.12
CA THR A 90 21.49 8.23 10.68
C THR A 90 21.82 8.23 9.20
N LEU A 91 21.22 9.15 8.44
CA LEU A 91 21.48 9.33 7.01
C LEU A 91 22.96 9.68 6.76
N LEU A 92 23.67 8.80 6.06
CA LEU A 92 25.06 9.02 5.64
C LEU A 92 25.12 9.54 4.20
N PHE A 93 24.26 9.01 3.32
CA PHE A 93 24.21 9.39 1.92
C PHE A 93 22.90 8.99 1.25
N SER A 94 22.49 9.69 0.18
CA SER A 94 21.34 9.30 -0.65
C SER A 94 21.55 9.63 -2.12
N LEU A 95 21.07 8.77 -3.02
CA LEU A 95 21.26 8.88 -4.47
C LEU A 95 19.96 8.60 -5.22
N LEU A 96 19.63 9.46 -6.19
CA LEU A 96 18.50 9.27 -7.09
C LEU A 96 18.91 8.38 -8.27
N GLY A 97 18.30 7.21 -8.35
CA GLY A 97 18.40 6.34 -9.51
C GLY A 97 17.24 6.57 -10.46
N GLU A 98 17.43 7.47 -11.43
CA GLU A 98 16.50 7.71 -12.53
C GLU A 98 16.98 7.07 -13.85
N SER A 99 18.29 7.10 -14.10
CA SER A 99 18.90 6.51 -15.30
C SER A 99 19.04 4.99 -15.17
N SER A 100 18.31 4.24 -15.99
CA SER A 100 18.46 2.78 -16.23
C SER A 100 17.94 1.79 -15.16
N ILE A 101 16.81 2.08 -14.51
CA ILE A 101 15.99 0.99 -13.94
C ILE A 101 15.51 0.10 -15.09
N LYS A 102 15.84 -1.19 -15.04
CA LYS A 102 15.39 -2.21 -15.99
C LYS A 102 14.72 -3.34 -15.25
N ARG A 103 13.56 -3.78 -15.74
CA ARG A 103 12.93 -5.04 -15.33
C ARG A 103 13.58 -6.17 -16.11
N ASP A 104 13.76 -7.33 -15.50
CA ASP A 104 14.24 -8.51 -16.22
C ASP A 104 13.10 -9.10 -17.09
N ASP A 105 13.40 -9.35 -18.38
CA ASP A 105 12.42 -9.84 -19.35
C ASP A 105 12.01 -11.30 -19.10
N SER A 106 12.91 -12.12 -18.53
CA SER A 106 12.73 -13.56 -18.27
C SER A 106 12.15 -13.84 -16.89
N ASN A 107 12.49 -13.01 -15.90
CA ASN A 107 11.86 -13.00 -14.59
C ASN A 107 11.46 -11.59 -14.18
N LYS A 108 10.26 -11.20 -14.61
CA LYS A 108 9.58 -9.95 -14.28
C LYS A 108 9.34 -9.68 -12.78
N SER A 109 9.75 -10.54 -11.84
CA SER A 109 9.86 -10.15 -10.42
C SER A 109 11.10 -9.30 -10.14
N LEU A 110 12.15 -9.46 -10.96
CA LEU A 110 13.47 -8.87 -10.78
C LEU A 110 13.61 -7.54 -11.52
N TYR A 111 14.38 -6.65 -10.88
CA TYR A 111 14.76 -5.36 -11.41
C TYR A 111 16.25 -5.16 -11.16
N LYS A 112 16.95 -4.64 -12.18
CA LYS A 112 18.31 -4.14 -12.04
C LYS A 112 18.30 -2.64 -12.20
N ALA A 113 18.90 -1.95 -11.25
CA ALA A 113 19.22 -0.54 -11.35
C ALA A 113 20.72 -0.37 -11.54
N VAL A 114 21.11 0.66 -12.30
CA VAL A 114 22.48 1.18 -12.32
C VAL A 114 22.41 2.67 -12.02
N THR A 115 23.41 3.22 -11.36
CA THR A 115 23.54 4.65 -11.05
C THR A 115 25.01 4.97 -10.83
N SER A 116 25.39 6.24 -10.78
CA SER A 116 26.77 6.65 -10.53
C SER A 116 26.89 7.76 -9.50
N LEU A 117 28.07 7.86 -8.91
CA LEU A 117 28.46 9.01 -8.11
C LEU A 117 29.98 9.24 -8.17
N LYS A 118 30.41 10.50 -8.15
CA LYS A 118 31.77 10.92 -7.82
C LYS A 118 32.42 10.07 -6.73
N LEU A 119 33.56 9.49 -7.10
CA LEU A 119 34.40 8.63 -6.27
C LEU A 119 34.83 9.30 -4.96
N SER A 120 35.21 10.58 -5.00
CA SER A 120 35.54 11.35 -3.79
C SER A 120 34.39 11.44 -2.79
N THR A 121 33.13 11.38 -3.24
CA THR A 121 31.98 11.34 -2.32
C THR A 121 31.84 9.95 -1.69
N VAL A 122 31.68 8.88 -2.48
CA VAL A 122 31.50 7.52 -1.94
C VAL A 122 32.70 6.98 -1.15
N ALA A 123 33.93 7.38 -1.51
CA ALA A 123 35.12 7.01 -0.75
C ALA A 123 35.13 7.59 0.66
N ASN A 124 34.59 8.80 0.85
CA ASN A 124 34.51 9.45 2.16
C ASN A 124 33.25 9.05 2.95
N THR A 125 32.12 8.79 2.27
CA THR A 125 30.85 8.50 2.93
C THR A 125 30.62 7.02 3.22
N LEU A 126 31.05 6.10 2.34
CA LEU A 126 30.69 4.68 2.39
C LEU A 126 31.87 3.73 2.66
N ALA A 127 33.07 4.02 2.12
CA ALA A 127 34.18 3.07 2.18
C ALA A 127 34.67 2.80 3.61
N GLY A 128 34.95 1.52 3.91
CA GLY A 128 35.42 1.06 5.22
C GLY A 128 34.35 0.99 6.31
N LYS A 129 33.08 1.23 5.99
CA LYS A 129 31.97 1.20 6.95
C LYS A 129 31.08 -0.04 6.79
N GLU A 130 30.38 -0.36 7.87
CA GLU A 130 29.19 -1.20 7.86
C GLU A 130 27.96 -0.28 7.78
N LEU A 131 27.01 -0.60 6.90
CA LEU A 131 25.95 0.32 6.47
C LEU A 131 24.63 -0.44 6.35
N ASN A 132 23.51 0.24 6.59
CA ASN A 132 22.22 -0.21 6.05
C ASN A 132 21.99 0.45 4.68
N LEU A 133 21.51 -0.33 3.70
CA LEU A 133 21.06 0.12 2.40
C LEU A 133 19.54 -0.01 2.30
N TYR A 134 18.89 1.08 1.94
CA TYR A 134 17.47 1.13 1.67
C TYR A 134 17.19 1.63 0.26
N VAL A 135 16.15 1.08 -0.35
CA VAL A 135 15.57 1.51 -1.62
C VAL A 135 14.19 2.08 -1.32
N LEU A 136 13.95 3.32 -1.72
CA LEU A 136 12.60 3.88 -1.85
C LEU A 136 12.27 3.96 -3.35
N ALA A 137 11.46 3.03 -3.82
CA ALA A 137 10.97 2.98 -5.19
C ALA A 137 9.68 3.83 -5.32
N ASN A 138 9.64 4.64 -6.38
CA ASN A 138 8.63 5.67 -6.63
C ASN A 138 8.46 6.68 -5.45
N PRO A 139 9.55 7.33 -4.97
CA PRO A 139 9.56 8.12 -3.73
C PRO A 139 8.91 9.52 -3.82
N LEU A 140 8.11 9.79 -4.85
CA LEU A 140 7.62 11.14 -5.17
C LEU A 140 6.15 11.36 -4.77
N PRO A 141 5.80 12.54 -4.19
CA PRO A 141 6.68 13.63 -3.79
C PRO A 141 7.22 13.49 -2.35
N GLY A 142 6.70 12.56 -1.54
CA GLY A 142 6.89 12.50 -0.08
C GLY A 142 8.35 12.48 0.41
N PRO A 143 9.00 11.30 0.48
CA PRO A 143 10.39 11.16 0.95
C PRO A 143 11.39 12.06 0.22
N TYR A 144 11.21 12.22 -1.08
CA TYR A 144 12.03 13.09 -1.91
C TYR A 144 12.03 14.55 -1.43
N ASN A 145 10.86 15.09 -1.11
CA ASN A 145 10.74 16.46 -0.57
C ASN A 145 11.33 16.55 0.86
N MET A 146 11.23 15.49 1.66
CA MET A 146 11.88 15.45 2.98
C MET A 146 13.42 15.51 2.85
N LEU A 147 14.01 14.81 1.89
CA LEU A 147 15.45 14.85 1.60
C LEU A 147 15.90 16.22 1.10
N ASN A 148 15.21 16.76 0.10
CA ASN A 148 15.52 18.08 -0.46
C ASN A 148 15.36 19.23 0.54
N SER A 149 14.55 19.04 1.60
CA SER A 149 14.41 20.01 2.69
C SER A 149 15.32 19.73 3.90
N GLY A 150 16.14 18.67 3.86
CA GLY A 150 17.03 18.29 4.96
C GLY A 150 16.33 17.66 6.18
N ASN A 151 15.04 17.32 6.06
CA ASN A 151 14.19 16.79 7.14
C ASN A 151 13.99 15.27 7.08
N PHE A 152 14.75 14.56 6.24
CA PHE A 152 14.61 13.11 6.10
C PHE A 152 15.20 12.38 7.32
N ILE A 153 14.36 11.59 7.96
CA ILE A 153 14.73 10.62 8.99
C ILE A 153 14.05 9.31 8.58
N LEU A 154 14.79 8.19 8.59
CA LEU A 154 14.39 6.95 7.92
C LEU A 154 13.07 6.35 8.46
N ASP A 155 12.93 6.31 9.78
CA ASP A 155 11.75 5.83 10.50
C ASP A 155 10.55 6.77 10.28
N LYS A 156 10.78 8.08 10.25
CA LYS A 156 9.72 9.10 10.09
C LYS A 156 9.44 9.47 8.63
N ALA A 157 10.04 8.78 7.67
CA ALA A 157 9.78 9.01 6.25
C ALA A 157 8.35 8.58 5.92
N ILE A 158 7.55 9.52 5.40
CA ILE A 158 6.12 9.31 5.10
C ILE A 158 5.74 9.75 3.69
N TYR A 159 4.71 9.12 3.16
CA TYR A 159 3.90 9.65 2.06
C TYR A 159 2.64 10.28 2.65
N ASN A 160 2.32 11.50 2.22
CA ASN A 160 1.09 12.20 2.61
C ASN A 160 0.10 12.21 1.45
N ILE A 161 -1.18 11.99 1.75
CA ILE A 161 -2.31 12.08 0.82
C ILE A 161 -3.42 12.98 1.39
N SER A 162 -4.24 13.50 0.48
CA SER A 162 -5.43 14.30 0.76
C SER A 162 -6.67 13.80 0.02
N VAL A 163 -6.51 13.00 -1.04
CA VAL A 163 -7.62 12.36 -1.79
C VAL A 163 -7.22 10.95 -2.28
N LEU A 164 -8.22 10.11 -2.55
CA LEU A 164 -8.01 8.75 -3.09
C LEU A 164 -7.35 8.72 -4.48
N ASP A 165 -7.44 9.82 -5.25
CA ASP A 165 -6.82 9.96 -6.58
C ASP A 165 -5.38 10.50 -6.53
N ASP A 166 -4.81 10.70 -5.33
CA ASP A 166 -3.44 11.20 -5.21
C ASP A 166 -2.44 10.25 -5.84
N ILE A 167 -1.39 10.81 -6.44
CA ILE A 167 -0.50 10.09 -7.37
C ILE A 167 0.20 8.87 -6.72
N GLN A 168 0.32 8.81 -5.39
CA GLN A 168 0.82 7.65 -4.61
C GLN A 168 -0.13 6.44 -4.65
N LEU A 169 -1.44 6.70 -4.71
CA LEU A 169 -2.50 5.70 -4.75
C LEU A 169 -2.90 5.37 -6.20
N THR A 170 -2.00 5.56 -7.17
CA THR A 170 -2.27 5.26 -8.59
C THR A 170 -1.10 4.58 -9.28
N THR A 171 -1.41 3.69 -10.23
CA THR A 171 -0.39 3.12 -11.13
C THR A 171 0.14 4.13 -12.16
N LEU A 172 -0.54 5.28 -12.34
CA LEU A 172 -0.02 6.42 -13.10
C LEU A 172 1.22 7.01 -12.42
N GLY A 173 1.20 7.19 -11.10
CA GLY A 173 2.39 7.53 -10.32
C GLY A 173 3.42 6.40 -10.26
N SER A 174 2.93 5.17 -10.41
CA SER A 174 3.54 3.94 -9.88
C SER A 174 3.51 3.90 -8.35
N LEU A 175 3.15 2.74 -7.81
CA LEU A 175 2.92 2.60 -6.38
C LEU A 175 4.22 2.73 -5.59
N PRO A 176 4.23 3.43 -4.44
CA PRO A 176 5.40 3.54 -3.59
C PRO A 176 5.77 2.19 -3.00
N MET A 177 7.07 1.89 -3.01
CA MET A 177 7.64 0.64 -2.52
C MET A 177 8.92 0.90 -1.72
N SER A 178 9.18 0.05 -0.73
CA SER A 178 10.37 0.11 0.12
C SER A 178 11.01 -1.27 0.26
N ASN A 179 12.16 -1.36 0.92
CA ASN A 179 12.63 -2.62 1.49
C ASN A 179 11.51 -3.35 2.27
N TYR A 180 11.47 -4.66 2.12
CA TYR A 180 10.73 -5.58 2.99
C TYR A 180 11.49 -5.92 4.29
N GLU A 181 12.82 -5.92 4.22
CA GLU A 181 13.74 -6.25 5.32
C GLU A 181 14.98 -5.34 5.35
N ARG A 182 15.68 -5.31 6.48
CA ARG A 182 16.92 -4.53 6.63
C ARG A 182 18.05 -5.16 5.79
N TYR A 183 18.49 -4.44 4.76
CA TYR A 183 19.59 -4.88 3.90
C TYR A 183 20.92 -4.27 4.38
N LYS A 184 21.75 -5.07 5.05
CA LYS A 184 23.06 -4.64 5.54
C LYS A 184 24.15 -4.89 4.50
N ILE A 185 25.08 -3.95 4.34
CA ILE A 185 26.27 -4.12 3.52
C ILE A 185 27.54 -3.78 4.29
N SER A 186 28.61 -4.52 4.03
CA SER A 186 29.93 -4.34 4.66
C SER A 186 31.08 -4.67 3.70
N GLY A 187 32.31 -4.28 4.03
CA GLY A 187 33.49 -4.62 3.23
C GLY A 187 33.71 -3.80 1.94
N LEU A 188 32.91 -2.76 1.69
CA LEU A 188 33.18 -1.79 0.62
C LEU A 188 34.52 -1.09 0.89
N THR A 189 35.51 -1.27 0.00
CA THR A 189 36.83 -0.61 0.11
C THR A 189 37.02 0.39 -1.02
N THR A 190 37.85 1.42 -0.78
CA THR A 190 38.22 2.38 -1.83
C THR A 190 38.86 1.66 -3.02
N SER A 191 39.70 0.65 -2.75
CA SER A 191 40.31 -0.25 -3.76
C SER A 191 39.32 -1.05 -4.60
N ALA A 192 38.10 -1.28 -4.12
CA ALA A 192 37.01 -1.83 -4.92
C ALA A 192 36.35 -0.73 -5.75
N LEU A 193 36.00 0.41 -5.13
CA LEU A 193 35.37 1.56 -5.80
C LEU A 193 36.20 2.05 -7.01
N TYR A 194 37.54 2.11 -6.91
CA TYR A 194 38.44 2.51 -8.01
C TYR A 194 38.33 1.65 -9.29
N LYS A 195 37.78 0.43 -9.22
CA LYS A 195 37.69 -0.48 -10.37
C LYS A 195 36.45 -0.22 -11.23
N HIS A 196 35.37 0.25 -10.62
CA HIS A 196 34.04 0.34 -11.21
C HIS A 196 33.73 1.73 -11.75
N ILE A 197 34.67 2.30 -12.53
CA ILE A 197 34.57 3.66 -13.10
C ILE A 197 33.92 3.68 -14.51
N SER A 198 33.19 2.62 -14.87
CA SER A 198 32.49 2.46 -16.15
C SER A 198 31.10 1.85 -15.93
N ASP A 199 30.11 2.30 -16.69
CA ASP A 199 28.73 1.76 -16.65
C ASP A 199 28.66 0.30 -17.13
N SER A 200 29.66 -0.14 -17.90
CA SER A 200 29.85 -1.51 -18.36
C SER A 200 30.29 -2.49 -17.26
N ASP A 201 30.86 -2.00 -16.16
CA ASP A 201 31.34 -2.81 -15.03
C ASP A 201 30.99 -2.12 -13.69
N PRO A 202 29.69 -2.04 -13.34
CA PRO A 202 29.25 -1.39 -12.11
C PRO A 202 29.49 -2.28 -10.89
N LEU A 203 29.84 -1.67 -9.76
CA LEU A 203 29.94 -2.37 -8.48
C LEU A 203 28.57 -2.92 -8.08
N ILE A 204 28.44 -4.24 -7.98
CA ILE A 204 27.19 -4.90 -7.58
C ILE A 204 27.05 -4.79 -6.05
N LEU A 205 26.12 -3.98 -5.56
CA LEU A 205 25.91 -3.75 -4.12
C LEU A 205 25.46 -5.04 -3.41
N ASN A 206 24.75 -5.94 -4.10
CA ASN A 206 24.35 -7.25 -3.57
C ASN A 206 25.53 -8.17 -3.23
N ASP A 207 26.71 -7.96 -3.82
CA ASP A 207 27.92 -8.74 -3.52
C ASP A 207 28.53 -8.40 -2.15
N TYR A 208 28.08 -7.32 -1.53
CA TYR A 208 28.54 -6.83 -0.22
C TYR A 208 27.51 -7.04 0.90
N ALA A 209 26.41 -7.74 0.62
CA ALA A 209 25.33 -7.95 1.58
C ALA A 209 25.67 -9.00 2.64
N GLU A 210 25.26 -8.75 3.89
CA GLU A 210 25.37 -9.77 4.96
C GLU A 210 24.39 -10.94 4.73
N GLY A 211 24.81 -12.14 5.11
CA GLY A 211 23.85 -13.20 5.48
C GLY A 211 23.62 -14.35 4.51
N SER A 212 24.17 -14.37 3.29
CA SER A 212 24.21 -15.65 2.52
C SER A 212 25.32 -15.74 1.48
N SER A 213 25.71 -16.97 1.16
CA SER A 213 26.62 -17.33 0.06
C SER A 213 26.04 -17.10 -1.34
N ASN A 214 24.83 -16.53 -1.45
CA ASN A 214 24.18 -16.17 -2.70
C ASN A 214 23.82 -14.67 -2.71
N LYS A 215 24.12 -14.05 -3.86
CA LYS A 215 23.93 -12.65 -4.24
C LYS A 215 22.43 -12.29 -4.38
N GLN A 216 21.67 -12.39 -3.29
CA GLN A 216 20.20 -12.26 -3.36
C GLN A 216 19.78 -10.81 -3.67
N PRO A 217 18.75 -10.64 -4.52
CA PRO A 217 18.17 -9.32 -4.78
C PRO A 217 17.52 -8.75 -3.52
N LEU A 218 17.60 -7.43 -3.36
CA LEU A 218 16.93 -6.73 -2.26
C LEU A 218 15.40 -6.86 -2.42
N LEU A 219 14.73 -7.41 -1.41
CA LEU A 219 13.28 -7.61 -1.44
C LEU A 219 12.53 -6.30 -1.19
N LEU A 220 11.55 -6.02 -2.05
CA LEU A 220 10.68 -4.85 -1.97
C LEU A 220 9.27 -5.22 -1.52
N GLU A 221 8.60 -4.33 -0.81
CA GLU A 221 7.15 -4.38 -0.52
C GLU A 221 6.49 -3.04 -0.87
N ARG A 222 5.18 -3.05 -1.17
CA ARG A 222 4.41 -1.81 -1.39
C ARG A 222 4.07 -1.15 -0.06
N CYS A 223 4.08 0.18 -0.03
CA CYS A 223 3.65 0.95 1.14
C CYS A 223 2.10 1.06 1.24
N VAL A 224 1.38 0.65 0.19
CA VAL A 224 -0.09 0.73 0.05
C VAL A 224 -0.74 -0.66 0.09
N ALA A 225 -2.04 -0.70 0.37
CA ALA A 225 -2.91 -1.87 0.16
C ALA A 225 -3.84 -1.66 -1.04
N ARG A 226 -4.53 -2.72 -1.46
CA ARG A 226 -5.55 -2.69 -2.54
C ARG A 226 -6.88 -3.25 -2.06
N LEU A 227 -7.97 -2.64 -2.52
CA LEU A 227 -9.32 -3.14 -2.34
C LEU A 227 -9.90 -3.60 -3.68
N ASP A 228 -10.46 -4.80 -3.70
CA ASP A 228 -11.29 -5.31 -4.80
C ASP A 228 -12.68 -5.65 -4.26
N TYR A 229 -13.75 -5.37 -5.02
CA TYR A 229 -15.13 -5.75 -4.64
C TYR A 229 -15.74 -6.76 -5.62
N LYS A 230 -16.60 -7.64 -5.13
CA LYS A 230 -17.43 -8.53 -5.94
C LYS A 230 -18.85 -8.63 -5.37
N ASP A 231 -19.83 -8.58 -6.27
CA ASP A 231 -21.22 -8.92 -5.95
C ASP A 231 -21.31 -10.35 -5.37
N GLY A 232 -21.77 -10.44 -4.12
CA GLY A 232 -22.01 -11.69 -3.41
C GLY A 232 -23.50 -12.04 -3.27
N SER A 233 -24.40 -11.27 -3.88
CA SER A 233 -25.83 -11.54 -3.88
C SER A 233 -26.16 -12.88 -4.54
N LYS A 234 -27.18 -13.56 -4.01
CA LYS A 234 -27.62 -14.88 -4.52
C LYS A 234 -28.04 -14.86 -5.99
N ASN A 235 -28.50 -13.69 -6.47
CA ASN A 235 -29.01 -13.49 -7.83
C ASN A 235 -27.99 -12.85 -8.78
N SER A 236 -26.82 -12.40 -8.28
CA SER A 236 -25.83 -11.63 -9.06
C SER A 236 -26.39 -10.33 -9.66
N ASP A 237 -27.24 -9.63 -8.90
CA ASP A 237 -27.90 -8.37 -9.24
C ASP A 237 -27.70 -7.27 -8.16
N ASN A 238 -26.81 -7.53 -7.19
CA ASN A 238 -26.58 -6.76 -5.97
C ASN A 238 -27.84 -6.55 -5.09
N SER A 239 -28.84 -7.45 -5.15
CA SER A 239 -30.02 -7.42 -4.27
C SER A 239 -29.87 -8.32 -3.04
N TYR A 240 -30.36 -7.83 -1.91
CA TYR A 240 -30.24 -8.46 -0.59
C TYR A 240 -31.56 -8.32 0.18
N GLN A 241 -32.09 -9.43 0.69
CA GLN A 241 -33.18 -9.38 1.67
C GLN A 241 -32.62 -8.89 3.01
N ILE A 242 -33.37 -8.05 3.73
CA ILE A 242 -33.06 -7.69 5.12
C ILE A 242 -33.65 -8.78 6.01
N GLY A 243 -32.90 -9.86 6.23
CA GLY A 243 -33.32 -11.03 7.00
C GLY A 243 -34.73 -11.53 6.60
N GLU A 244 -35.58 -11.76 7.60
CA GLU A 244 -36.99 -12.14 7.40
C GLU A 244 -37.97 -10.94 7.44
N SER A 245 -37.50 -9.70 7.31
CA SER A 245 -38.34 -8.49 7.43
C SER A 245 -39.38 -8.30 6.31
N GLY A 246 -39.24 -9.03 5.20
CA GLY A 246 -40.02 -8.82 3.98
C GLY A 246 -39.53 -7.68 3.07
N TYR A 247 -38.49 -6.95 3.47
CA TYR A 247 -37.85 -5.92 2.64
C TYR A 247 -36.69 -6.48 1.83
N THR A 248 -36.46 -5.93 0.64
CA THR A 248 -35.26 -6.18 -0.17
C THR A 248 -34.64 -4.85 -0.57
N VAL A 249 -33.33 -4.75 -0.38
CA VAL A 249 -32.52 -3.62 -0.81
C VAL A 249 -31.64 -4.00 -2.00
N LYS A 250 -31.25 -3.01 -2.79
CA LYS A 250 -30.19 -3.11 -3.80
C LYS A 250 -29.02 -2.24 -3.36
N LEU A 251 -27.82 -2.78 -3.39
CA LEU A 251 -26.61 -1.99 -3.18
C LEU A 251 -26.36 -1.13 -4.42
N GLU A 252 -26.41 0.20 -4.28
CA GLU A 252 -26.24 1.14 -5.39
C GLU A 252 -24.79 1.67 -5.45
N SER A 253 -24.16 1.91 -4.30
CA SER A 253 -22.76 2.38 -4.25
C SER A 253 -22.02 1.98 -2.98
N LEU A 254 -20.70 2.06 -3.04
CA LEU A 254 -19.77 1.84 -1.93
C LEU A 254 -19.02 3.12 -1.61
N GLN A 255 -18.83 3.45 -0.33
CA GLN A 255 -17.99 4.56 0.09
C GLN A 255 -16.97 4.12 1.12
N LEU A 256 -15.69 4.41 0.90
CA LEU A 256 -14.64 4.23 1.91
C LEU A 256 -14.75 5.32 2.99
N ILE A 257 -14.42 4.98 4.24
CA ILE A 257 -14.27 5.92 5.36
C ILE A 257 -13.01 5.64 6.17
N ASN A 258 -12.52 6.66 6.88
CA ASN A 258 -11.35 6.61 7.77
C ASN A 258 -10.05 6.18 7.06
N ILE A 259 -9.82 6.68 5.84
CA ILE A 259 -8.57 6.44 5.11
C ILE A 259 -7.47 7.35 5.65
N SER A 260 -6.42 6.81 6.28
CA SER A 260 -5.36 7.63 6.90
C SER A 260 -4.63 8.47 5.85
N ARG A 261 -4.29 9.71 6.21
CA ARG A 261 -3.62 10.65 5.32
C ARG A 261 -2.11 10.46 5.24
N ALA A 262 -1.53 9.61 6.07
CA ALA A 262 -0.08 9.38 6.05
C ALA A 262 0.27 7.90 6.22
N MET A 263 1.17 7.41 5.38
CA MET A 263 1.75 6.07 5.49
C MET A 263 3.27 6.15 5.59
N TYR A 264 3.86 5.39 6.51
CA TYR A 264 5.32 5.26 6.59
C TYR A 264 5.86 4.60 5.33
N CYS A 265 7.01 5.06 4.87
CA CYS A 265 7.72 4.42 3.77
C CYS A 265 8.19 3.03 4.18
N MET A 266 8.83 2.92 5.36
CA MET A 266 9.23 1.65 5.93
C MET A 266 8.12 1.05 6.80
N ARG A 267 8.03 -0.28 6.82
CA ARG A 267 7.11 -1.01 7.68
C ARG A 267 7.61 -0.96 9.13
N HIS A 268 6.75 -0.50 10.03
CA HIS A 268 7.01 -0.47 11.46
C HIS A 268 6.18 -1.54 12.17
N THR A 269 6.76 -2.15 13.19
CA THR A 269 6.10 -3.18 13.99
C THR A 269 6.45 -3.03 15.45
N SER A 270 5.51 -3.30 16.35
CA SER A 270 5.73 -3.28 17.79
C SER A 270 5.32 -4.61 18.43
N SER A 271 6.05 -5.04 19.47
CA SER A 271 5.78 -6.29 20.19
C SER A 271 4.50 -6.22 21.03
N ASP A 272 4.20 -5.04 21.57
CA ASP A 272 3.07 -4.75 22.44
C ASP A 272 2.16 -3.63 21.90
N GLY A 273 2.53 -3.01 20.77
CA GLY A 273 1.81 -1.89 20.13
C GLY A 273 2.22 -0.51 20.65
N SER A 274 3.29 -0.41 21.45
CA SER A 274 3.87 0.86 21.91
C SER A 274 4.97 1.38 20.98
N ASP A 275 5.15 2.70 20.96
CA ASP A 275 6.26 3.36 20.27
C ASP A 275 7.62 2.91 20.81
N SER A 276 7.73 2.64 22.12
CA SER A 276 8.98 2.20 22.76
C SER A 276 9.49 0.84 22.28
N GLU A 277 8.57 -0.06 21.92
CA GLU A 277 8.88 -1.39 21.38
C GLU A 277 8.81 -1.43 19.84
N THR A 278 8.69 -0.27 19.18
CA THR A 278 8.58 -0.19 17.72
C THR A 278 9.94 -0.36 17.05
N ILE A 279 10.00 -1.31 16.11
CA ILE A 279 11.15 -1.61 15.26
C ILE A 279 10.77 -1.58 13.79
N LEU A 280 11.76 -1.30 12.92
CA LEU A 280 11.61 -1.44 11.48
C LEU A 280 11.67 -2.92 11.06
N PHE A 281 10.78 -3.30 10.13
CA PHE A 281 10.72 -4.58 9.42
C PHE A 281 10.49 -5.85 10.27
N GLY A 282 10.07 -5.74 11.53
CA GLY A 282 9.76 -6.93 12.34
C GLY A 282 8.57 -7.74 11.80
N THR A 283 8.44 -9.00 12.19
CA THR A 283 7.41 -9.92 11.68
C THR A 283 6.02 -9.60 12.24
N GLU A 284 5.00 -9.50 11.38
CA GLU A 284 3.58 -9.57 11.80
C GLU A 284 3.25 -11.01 12.22
N LYS A 285 2.57 -11.18 13.36
CA LYS A 285 2.18 -12.50 13.88
C LYS A 285 0.70 -12.50 14.21
N GLU A 286 0.00 -13.54 13.77
CA GLU A 286 -1.46 -13.76 13.88
C GLU A 286 -2.06 -13.51 15.28
N LYS A 287 -1.29 -13.68 16.36
CA LYS A 287 -1.81 -13.62 17.74
C LYS A 287 -1.00 -12.74 18.68
N SER A 288 -0.08 -11.92 18.17
CA SER A 288 0.81 -11.10 18.99
C SER A 288 1.56 -10.02 18.19
N GLY A 289 1.72 -8.84 18.77
CA GLY A 289 2.39 -7.73 18.09
C GLY A 289 1.50 -7.07 17.04
N TYR A 290 1.96 -5.93 16.57
CA TYR A 290 1.15 -4.98 15.80
C TYR A 290 1.97 -4.41 14.65
N ILE A 291 1.33 -4.18 13.50
CA ILE A 291 1.85 -3.24 12.49
C ILE A 291 1.53 -1.84 12.98
N MET A 292 2.51 -0.94 12.93
CA MET A 292 2.40 0.43 13.45
C MET A 292 2.32 1.41 12.28
N ASP A 293 1.19 2.10 12.14
CA ASP A 293 1.06 3.20 11.18
C ASP A 293 1.43 4.55 11.80
N THR A 294 1.27 5.62 11.02
CA THR A 294 1.66 6.98 11.39
C THR A 294 0.83 7.57 12.53
N ASP A 295 -0.35 7.01 12.81
CA ASP A 295 -1.32 7.50 13.79
C ASP A 295 -1.38 6.62 15.06
N ALA A 296 -0.61 5.52 15.12
CA ALA A 296 -0.68 4.52 16.18
C ALA A 296 -0.60 5.11 17.61
N ALA A 297 0.39 5.95 17.90
CA ALA A 297 0.53 6.61 19.20
C ALA A 297 -0.73 7.40 19.61
N LEU A 298 -1.35 8.08 18.65
CA LEU A 298 -2.55 8.90 18.84
C LEU A 298 -3.80 8.04 19.03
N LYS A 299 -3.92 6.93 18.30
CA LYS A 299 -5.01 5.95 18.43
C LYS A 299 -4.99 5.29 19.81
N ARG A 300 -3.84 4.78 20.23
CA ARG A 300 -3.61 4.21 21.58
C ARG A 300 -3.93 5.23 22.68
N GLY A 301 -3.56 6.49 22.47
CA GLY A 301 -3.89 7.59 23.39
C GLY A 301 -5.32 8.14 23.27
N ASN A 302 -6.19 7.56 22.43
CA ASN A 302 -7.54 8.05 22.09
C ASN A 302 -7.56 9.58 21.81
N SER A 303 -6.53 10.05 21.10
CA SER A 303 -6.16 11.47 20.93
C SER A 303 -6.13 11.92 19.46
N VAL A 304 -6.55 11.06 18.53
CA VAL A 304 -6.67 11.39 17.09
C VAL A 304 -7.57 12.60 16.92
N GLN A 305 -7.06 13.63 16.24
CA GLN A 305 -7.79 14.88 16.00
C GLN A 305 -8.55 14.83 14.66
N PRO A 306 -9.52 15.74 14.44
CA PRO A 306 -10.14 15.86 13.12
C PRO A 306 -9.12 16.16 12.02
N GLY A 307 -9.25 15.47 10.89
CA GLY A 307 -8.42 15.66 9.70
C GLY A 307 -7.18 14.76 9.57
N HIS A 308 -7.00 13.77 10.47
CA HIS A 308 -6.03 12.66 10.29
C HIS A 308 -6.45 11.70 9.18
N PHE A 309 -7.75 11.50 8.98
CA PHE A 309 -8.31 10.76 7.87
C PHE A 309 -8.69 11.69 6.71
N ILE A 310 -8.69 11.19 5.47
CA ILE A 310 -9.24 11.90 4.30
C ILE A 310 -10.71 12.26 4.54
N ASN A 311 -11.42 11.34 5.18
CA ASN A 311 -12.82 11.45 5.55
C ASN A 311 -13.12 10.65 6.82
N GLU A 312 -14.05 11.15 7.61
CA GLU A 312 -14.46 10.61 8.91
C GLU A 312 -15.90 10.13 8.80
N GLY A 313 -16.24 8.96 9.34
CA GLY A 313 -17.57 8.32 9.16
C GLY A 313 -18.80 9.14 9.60
N GLY A 314 -18.61 10.28 10.29
CA GLY A 314 -19.67 11.20 10.70
C GLY A 314 -19.77 12.51 9.92
N LYS A 315 -18.98 12.72 8.84
CA LYS A 315 -19.01 13.96 8.05
C LYS A 315 -19.00 13.70 6.54
N TYR A 316 -20.16 13.95 5.92
CA TYR A 316 -20.37 14.39 4.54
C TYR A 316 -19.27 14.12 3.51
N TYR A 317 -19.45 13.07 2.69
CA TYR A 317 -19.00 13.08 1.29
C TYR A 317 -19.91 12.18 0.43
N ALA A 318 -21.16 12.62 0.17
CA ALA A 318 -21.99 11.98 -0.86
C ALA A 318 -21.26 11.95 -2.23
N ASP A 319 -20.45 12.97 -2.49
CA ASP A 319 -19.67 13.19 -3.72
C ASP A 319 -18.50 12.20 -3.95
N LYS A 320 -18.30 11.19 -3.09
CA LYS A 320 -17.24 10.17 -3.22
C LYS A 320 -17.70 8.72 -3.03
N ALA A 321 -19.01 8.48 -3.04
CA ALA A 321 -19.50 7.13 -3.24
C ALA A 321 -19.11 6.62 -4.65
N THR A 322 -18.75 5.35 -4.75
CA THR A 322 -18.45 4.67 -6.01
C THR A 322 -19.67 3.85 -6.42
N PRO A 323 -20.39 4.23 -7.49
CA PRO A 323 -21.48 3.41 -8.03
C PRO A 323 -21.03 1.99 -8.35
N ILE A 324 -21.85 0.99 -8.02
CA ILE A 324 -21.51 -0.42 -8.24
C ILE A 324 -21.26 -0.73 -9.73
N ASP A 325 -21.96 -0.06 -10.64
CA ASP A 325 -21.80 -0.22 -12.09
C ASP A 325 -20.53 0.45 -12.64
N ALA A 326 -19.91 1.38 -11.91
CA ALA A 326 -18.60 1.94 -12.26
C ALA A 326 -17.45 0.94 -12.03
N LEU A 327 -17.65 -0.06 -11.17
CA LEU A 327 -16.67 -1.12 -10.86
C LEU A 327 -16.56 -2.13 -12.02
N THR A 328 -15.77 -1.77 -13.03
CA THR A 328 -15.70 -2.52 -14.30
C THR A 328 -14.42 -3.33 -14.48
N ILE A 329 -13.35 -3.00 -13.75
CA ILE A 329 -11.99 -3.51 -14.02
C ILE A 329 -11.74 -4.85 -13.31
N ASP A 330 -11.90 -5.97 -14.02
CA ASP A 330 -11.55 -7.30 -13.52
C ASP A 330 -10.07 -7.61 -13.75
N LEU A 331 -9.26 -7.66 -12.69
CA LEU A 331 -7.81 -7.84 -12.81
C LEU A 331 -7.38 -9.32 -12.91
N ASP A 332 -8.23 -10.27 -12.51
CA ASP A 332 -7.85 -11.71 -12.45
C ASP A 332 -8.88 -12.68 -13.03
N GLY A 333 -9.97 -12.17 -13.62
CA GLY A 333 -11.00 -12.97 -14.28
C GLY A 333 -11.95 -13.70 -13.32
N LYS A 334 -11.83 -13.48 -11.99
CA LYS A 334 -12.65 -14.18 -10.98
C LYS A 334 -13.91 -13.41 -10.56
N GLY A 335 -14.22 -12.30 -11.24
CA GLY A 335 -15.39 -11.47 -10.99
C GLY A 335 -15.17 -10.37 -9.95
N TYR A 336 -13.98 -10.29 -9.34
CA TYR A 336 -13.64 -9.17 -8.45
C TYR A 336 -13.12 -8.00 -9.26
N LYS A 337 -13.69 -6.84 -8.99
CA LYS A 337 -13.41 -5.59 -9.67
C LYS A 337 -12.49 -4.76 -8.79
N PHE A 338 -11.40 -4.28 -9.36
CA PHE A 338 -10.54 -3.31 -8.69
C PHE A 338 -11.37 -2.09 -8.28
N TRP A 339 -11.21 -1.66 -7.03
CA TRP A 339 -11.91 -0.51 -6.48
C TRP A 339 -10.93 0.64 -6.19
N ASN A 340 -10.02 0.47 -5.23
CA ASN A 340 -9.04 1.51 -4.87
C ASN A 340 -7.70 0.91 -4.40
N TYR A 341 -6.64 1.71 -4.50
CA TYR A 341 -5.47 1.58 -3.64
C TYR A 341 -5.65 2.50 -2.44
N ILE A 342 -5.22 2.09 -1.25
CA ILE A 342 -5.37 2.85 -0.01
C ILE A 342 -4.12 2.78 0.86
N THR A 343 -4.00 3.71 1.80
CA THR A 343 -2.98 3.75 2.84
C THR A 343 -3.13 2.60 3.84
N GLU A 344 -2.00 2.24 4.46
CA GLU A 344 -1.99 1.49 5.70
C GLU A 344 -2.75 2.26 6.79
N ASN A 345 -3.64 1.58 7.52
CA ASN A 345 -4.40 2.11 8.65
C ASN A 345 -4.57 1.01 9.69
N THR A 346 -3.76 1.00 10.74
CA THR A 346 -3.68 -0.11 11.70
C THR A 346 -4.01 0.33 13.11
N LEU A 347 -4.41 -0.64 13.95
CA LEU A 347 -4.95 -0.40 15.27
C LEU A 347 -3.99 -1.02 16.31
N PRO A 348 -3.27 -0.21 17.09
CA PRO A 348 -2.14 -0.69 17.89
C PRO A 348 -2.55 -1.33 19.24
N SER A 349 -3.83 -1.57 19.47
CA SER A 349 -4.32 -2.35 20.61
C SER A 349 -5.74 -2.86 20.33
N ILE A 350 -6.19 -3.88 21.06
CA ILE A 350 -7.55 -4.41 20.97
C ILE A 350 -8.58 -3.32 21.28
N GLU A 351 -8.31 -2.48 22.28
CA GLU A 351 -9.17 -1.35 22.69
C GLU A 351 -9.18 -0.18 21.69
N SER A 352 -8.25 -0.19 20.72
CA SER A 352 -8.17 0.80 19.65
C SER A 352 -8.98 0.41 18.40
N GLN A 353 -9.50 -0.83 18.33
CA GLN A 353 -10.33 -1.33 17.23
C GLN A 353 -11.77 -0.81 17.40
N LYS A 354 -11.95 0.45 16.97
CA LYS A 354 -13.16 1.26 17.08
C LYS A 354 -13.52 1.88 15.73
N GLN A 355 -14.82 2.09 15.53
CA GLN A 355 -15.40 2.63 14.30
C GLN A 355 -14.84 4.01 13.91
N GLY A 356 -14.38 4.80 14.89
CA GLY A 356 -13.77 6.11 14.67
C GLY A 356 -12.35 6.07 14.12
N LEU A 357 -11.67 4.92 14.18
CA LEU A 357 -10.24 4.76 13.91
C LEU A 357 -9.96 3.76 12.78
N SER A 358 -10.79 2.72 12.68
CA SER A 358 -10.65 1.65 11.68
C SER A 358 -11.15 2.07 10.30
N THR A 359 -10.44 1.67 9.23
CA THR A 359 -10.93 1.85 7.86
C THR A 359 -12.23 1.07 7.67
N GLY A 360 -13.26 1.74 7.16
CA GLY A 360 -14.55 1.13 6.91
C GLY A 360 -15.10 1.39 5.52
N ILE A 361 -16.23 0.75 5.24
CA ILE A 361 -17.07 0.98 4.08
C ILE A 361 -18.49 1.37 4.54
N ILE A 362 -19.11 2.27 3.80
CA ILE A 362 -20.55 2.48 3.81
C ILE A 362 -21.11 1.77 2.58
N LEU A 363 -22.05 0.86 2.83
CA LEU A 363 -22.85 0.16 1.83
C LEU A 363 -24.13 0.98 1.65
N HIS A 364 -24.20 1.78 0.59
CA HIS A 364 -25.35 2.64 0.31
C HIS A 364 -26.41 1.85 -0.45
N THR A 365 -27.50 1.49 0.22
CA THR A 365 -28.52 0.59 -0.31
C THR A 365 -29.87 1.29 -0.50
N ARG A 366 -30.58 0.97 -1.59
CA ARG A 366 -31.94 1.46 -1.87
C ARG A 366 -32.95 0.34 -1.69
N ILE A 367 -34.08 0.62 -1.05
CA ILE A 367 -35.18 -0.34 -0.94
C ILE A 367 -35.84 -0.52 -2.32
N ILE A 368 -35.92 -1.78 -2.77
CA ILE A 368 -36.52 -2.18 -4.05
C ILE A 368 -37.76 -3.08 -3.89
N ASN A 369 -37.98 -3.62 -2.70
CA ASN A 369 -39.17 -4.41 -2.36
C ASN A 369 -39.51 -4.23 -0.88
N ALA A 370 -40.80 -4.29 -0.55
CA ALA A 370 -41.34 -4.13 0.80
C ALA A 370 -42.63 -4.95 0.97
N PRO A 371 -43.11 -5.18 2.21
CA PRO A 371 -44.40 -5.82 2.46
C PRO A 371 -45.58 -5.11 1.79
N GLU A 372 -46.66 -5.86 1.52
CA GLU A 372 -47.83 -5.44 0.71
C GLU A 372 -48.49 -4.10 1.09
N ASN A 373 -48.34 -3.65 2.35
CA ASN A 373 -48.94 -2.42 2.87
C ASN A 373 -47.98 -1.21 2.89
N VAL A 374 -46.81 -1.31 2.25
CA VAL A 374 -45.79 -0.25 2.24
C VAL A 374 -45.69 0.34 0.83
N ASP A 375 -46.05 1.62 0.69
CA ASP A 375 -45.94 2.33 -0.59
C ASP A 375 -44.51 2.87 -0.80
N LEU A 376 -43.77 2.26 -1.72
CA LEU A 376 -42.45 2.75 -2.15
C LEU A 376 -42.51 3.79 -3.28
N SER A 377 -43.70 4.17 -3.75
CA SER A 377 -43.91 5.11 -4.86
C SER A 377 -44.26 6.54 -4.41
N GLY A 378 -44.88 6.70 -3.24
CA GLY A 378 -45.06 7.99 -2.59
C GLY A 378 -43.77 8.57 -2.01
N PRO A 379 -43.75 9.87 -1.64
CA PRO A 379 -42.61 10.54 -1.00
C PRO A 379 -42.70 10.57 0.55
N ASP A 380 -43.74 9.99 1.14
CA ASP A 380 -43.99 10.03 2.58
C ASP A 380 -43.06 9.06 3.33
N PRO A 381 -42.39 9.47 4.43
CA PRO A 381 -41.44 8.60 5.14
C PRO A 381 -42.05 7.26 5.56
N ILE A 382 -41.28 6.18 5.38
CA ILE A 382 -41.70 4.82 5.76
C ILE A 382 -41.03 4.40 7.06
N THR A 383 -41.72 3.56 7.84
CA THR A 383 -41.20 3.01 9.10
C THR A 383 -41.00 1.51 8.98
N ILE A 384 -39.76 1.05 9.16
CA ILE A 384 -39.36 -0.35 9.07
C ILE A 384 -39.16 -0.88 10.49
N ASN A 385 -39.85 -1.97 10.82
CA ASN A 385 -39.76 -2.67 12.09
C ASN A 385 -39.18 -4.07 11.87
N TYR A 386 -38.05 -4.40 12.49
CA TYR A 386 -37.44 -5.74 12.41
C TYR A 386 -36.65 -6.08 13.68
N ARG A 387 -36.77 -7.33 14.17
CA ARG A 387 -36.08 -7.85 15.38
C ARG A 387 -36.25 -6.99 16.66
N GLY A 388 -37.32 -6.20 16.75
CA GLY A 388 -37.59 -5.31 17.88
C GLY A 388 -36.96 -3.93 17.76
N GLU A 389 -36.38 -3.60 16.60
CA GLU A 389 -35.83 -2.30 16.26
C GLU A 389 -36.70 -1.60 15.21
N GLU A 390 -36.65 -0.27 15.21
CA GLU A 390 -37.41 0.59 14.32
C GLU A 390 -36.49 1.64 13.68
N ILE A 391 -36.64 1.85 12.37
CA ILE A 391 -36.04 2.98 11.64
C ILE A 391 -37.11 3.65 10.79
N THR A 392 -37.13 4.99 10.79
CA THR A 392 -37.89 5.78 9.81
C THR A 392 -36.95 6.23 8.71
N VAL A 393 -37.35 6.01 7.46
CA VAL A 393 -36.55 6.29 6.26
C VAL A 393 -37.29 7.34 5.43
N ASP A 394 -36.66 8.50 5.24
CA ASP A 394 -37.17 9.57 4.38
C ASP A 394 -36.98 9.23 2.90
N TYR A 395 -37.85 9.78 2.05
CA TYR A 395 -37.72 9.65 0.60
C TYR A 395 -36.63 10.58 0.05
N SER A 396 -35.67 10.01 -0.67
CA SER A 396 -34.65 10.74 -1.42
C SER A 396 -35.10 10.97 -2.86
N ALA A 397 -35.06 12.23 -3.31
CA ALA A 397 -35.21 12.57 -4.72
C ALA A 397 -34.02 12.05 -5.55
N ALA A 398 -34.23 11.82 -6.85
CA ALA A 398 -33.18 11.36 -7.75
C ALA A 398 -32.03 12.37 -7.89
N THR A 399 -30.81 11.85 -7.98
CA THR A 399 -29.57 12.61 -8.25
C THR A 399 -28.97 12.17 -9.59
N SER A 400 -27.75 12.61 -9.90
CA SER A 400 -26.96 12.13 -11.04
C SER A 400 -26.61 10.64 -10.95
N ASP A 401 -26.41 10.15 -9.74
CA ASP A 401 -25.76 8.86 -9.45
C ASP A 401 -26.73 7.85 -8.80
N ASN A 402 -27.84 8.34 -8.27
CA ASN A 402 -28.84 7.57 -7.52
C ASN A 402 -30.26 7.85 -8.04
N PRO A 403 -31.08 6.82 -8.36
CA PRO A 403 -32.51 7.02 -8.62
C PRO A 403 -33.26 7.50 -7.36
N ALA A 404 -34.48 7.99 -7.53
CA ALA A 404 -35.31 8.35 -6.38
C ALA A 404 -35.76 7.10 -5.59
N GLY A 405 -35.92 7.23 -4.28
CA GLY A 405 -36.40 6.16 -3.41
C GLY A 405 -35.93 6.28 -1.96
N TYR A 406 -36.12 5.19 -1.21
CA TYR A 406 -35.77 5.10 0.21
C TYR A 406 -34.40 4.44 0.37
N TYR A 407 -33.51 5.07 1.13
CA TYR A 407 -32.11 4.67 1.25
C TYR A 407 -31.71 4.32 2.68
N ILE A 408 -30.88 3.28 2.81
CA ILE A 408 -30.42 2.73 4.07
C ILE A 408 -28.91 2.46 3.94
N ASP A 409 -28.13 3.06 4.84
CA ASP A 409 -26.68 2.95 4.88
C ASP A 409 -26.22 1.95 5.94
N TYR A 410 -25.43 0.97 5.53
CA TYR A 410 -24.82 -0.02 6.43
C TYR A 410 -23.31 0.22 6.54
N PHE A 411 -22.80 0.29 7.76
CA PHE A 411 -21.36 0.47 8.04
C PHE A 411 -20.70 -0.90 8.26
N TYR A 412 -19.52 -1.11 7.67
CA TYR A 412 -18.71 -2.30 7.94
C TYR A 412 -17.22 -1.92 8.00
N PHE A 413 -16.51 -2.36 9.04
CA PHE A 413 -15.09 -2.07 9.23
C PHE A 413 -14.23 -3.21 8.70
N ILE A 414 -13.20 -2.90 7.92
CA ILE A 414 -12.49 -3.91 7.14
C ILE A 414 -11.65 -4.79 8.08
N LYS A 415 -12.08 -6.05 8.24
CA LYS A 415 -11.29 -7.08 8.93
C LYS A 415 -9.98 -7.36 8.19
N HIS A 416 -8.91 -7.49 8.96
CA HIS A 416 -7.62 -8.01 8.54
C HIS A 416 -7.41 -9.43 9.07
N ASN A 417 -7.43 -9.62 10.38
CA ASN A 417 -7.02 -10.87 11.05
C ASN A 417 -8.16 -11.49 11.89
N ASP A 418 -9.08 -12.17 11.22
CA ASP A 418 -10.20 -12.82 11.91
C ASP A 418 -9.69 -13.97 12.81
N ASN A 419 -9.93 -13.85 14.11
CA ASN A 419 -9.51 -14.84 15.11
C ASN A 419 -10.46 -16.07 15.17
N ASN A 420 -11.56 -16.04 14.43
CA ASN A 420 -12.64 -17.02 14.36
C ASN A 420 -13.38 -17.23 15.71
N ILE A 421 -13.53 -16.16 16.50
CA ILE A 421 -14.24 -16.14 17.78
C ILE A 421 -15.22 -14.97 17.82
N ASP A 422 -16.46 -15.23 17.42
CA ASP A 422 -17.56 -14.25 17.42
C ASP A 422 -17.70 -13.55 18.79
N GLY A 423 -17.78 -12.21 18.78
CA GLY A 423 -17.97 -11.41 20.00
C GLY A 423 -16.70 -11.15 20.83
N LEU A 424 -15.51 -11.53 20.33
CA LEU A 424 -14.24 -11.33 21.03
C LEU A 424 -13.17 -10.74 20.10
N MET A 425 -13.07 -9.41 20.10
CA MET A 425 -12.04 -8.64 19.41
C MET A 425 -10.59 -9.20 19.56
N GLY A 426 -9.99 -9.60 18.44
CA GLY A 426 -8.61 -10.09 18.34
C GLY A 426 -7.56 -9.00 18.12
N VAL A 427 -6.28 -9.38 18.27
CA VAL A 427 -5.12 -8.52 17.92
C VAL A 427 -5.07 -8.30 16.40
N MET A 428 -5.08 -7.04 15.97
CA MET A 428 -5.05 -6.64 14.55
C MET A 428 -6.23 -7.21 13.75
N GLU A 429 -7.36 -7.52 14.41
CA GLU A 429 -8.52 -8.13 13.73
C GLU A 429 -9.12 -7.18 12.69
N TYR A 430 -9.11 -5.89 12.97
CA TYR A 430 -9.47 -4.84 12.02
C TYR A 430 -8.24 -4.05 11.61
N GLY A 431 -8.28 -3.48 10.41
CA GLY A 431 -7.24 -2.60 9.88
C GLY A 431 -6.84 -2.91 8.45
N ILE A 432 -5.94 -2.10 7.93
CA ILE A 432 -5.38 -2.20 6.58
C ILE A 432 -3.86 -2.22 6.71
N VAL A 433 -3.24 -3.33 6.33
CA VAL A 433 -1.79 -3.54 6.33
C VAL A 433 -1.27 -3.46 4.90
N ARG A 434 -0.15 -2.76 4.71
CA ARG A 434 0.50 -2.57 3.41
C ARG A 434 0.77 -3.89 2.67
N ASN A 435 0.86 -3.82 1.34
CA ASN A 435 1.18 -4.95 0.45
C ASN A 435 0.22 -6.16 0.55
N ASN A 436 -1.00 -5.94 1.05
CA ASN A 436 -2.11 -6.90 0.99
C ASN A 436 -3.19 -6.42 0.01
N ILE A 437 -3.98 -7.37 -0.49
CA ILE A 437 -5.20 -7.15 -1.26
C ILE A 437 -6.38 -7.66 -0.43
N TYR A 438 -7.33 -6.78 -0.13
CA TYR A 438 -8.58 -7.12 0.55
C TYR A 438 -9.66 -7.29 -0.51
N ARG A 439 -10.16 -8.52 -0.65
CA ARG A 439 -11.23 -8.88 -1.59
C ARG A 439 -12.54 -8.93 -0.81
N LEU A 440 -13.41 -7.96 -1.06
CA LEU A 440 -14.65 -7.72 -0.34
C LEU A 440 -15.85 -8.27 -1.13
N SER A 441 -16.84 -8.84 -0.44
CA SER A 441 -18.09 -9.29 -1.06
C SER A 441 -19.22 -9.34 -0.03
N LEU A 442 -20.29 -8.58 -0.25
CA LEU A 442 -21.47 -8.61 0.62
C LEU A 442 -22.25 -9.89 0.36
N LEU A 443 -22.45 -10.72 1.39
CA LEU A 443 -23.15 -12.00 1.32
C LEU A 443 -24.59 -11.90 1.82
N SER A 444 -24.79 -11.26 2.99
CA SER A 444 -26.10 -11.17 3.63
C SER A 444 -26.27 -9.94 4.51
N ILE A 445 -27.54 -9.57 4.75
CA ILE A 445 -27.98 -8.54 5.69
C ILE A 445 -29.09 -9.17 6.54
N ASP A 446 -28.96 -9.14 7.88
CA ASP A 446 -29.92 -9.70 8.84
C ASP A 446 -30.27 -8.72 9.98
N GLY A 447 -30.29 -7.43 9.67
CA GLY A 447 -30.71 -6.40 10.63
C GLY A 447 -30.97 -5.04 9.99
N LEU A 448 -31.55 -4.14 10.78
CA LEU A 448 -31.56 -2.70 10.47
C LEU A 448 -30.17 -2.12 10.77
N PRO A 449 -29.73 -1.06 10.07
CA PRO A 449 -28.41 -0.50 10.31
C PRO A 449 -28.32 0.10 11.71
N ARG A 450 -27.15 0.00 12.33
CA ARG A 450 -26.83 0.76 13.54
C ARG A 450 -26.34 2.16 13.13
N PRO A 451 -26.70 3.24 13.86
CA PRO A 451 -26.04 4.52 13.68
C PRO A 451 -24.53 4.40 13.90
N TYR A 452 -23.75 5.07 13.04
CA TYR A 452 -22.30 5.14 13.21
C TYR A 452 -21.92 5.70 14.59
N ASN A 453 -21.09 4.94 15.31
CA ASN A 453 -20.66 5.27 16.66
C ASN A 453 -19.13 5.23 16.73
N PRO A 454 -18.42 6.38 16.64
CA PRO A 454 -16.95 6.43 16.63
C PRO A 454 -16.26 5.70 17.80
N ASP A 455 -16.91 5.63 18.96
CA ASP A 455 -16.40 4.96 20.16
C ASP A 455 -16.87 3.51 20.32
N GLY A 456 -17.75 3.04 19.43
CA GLY A 456 -18.22 1.67 19.40
C GLY A 456 -17.16 0.70 18.86
N PRO A 457 -17.29 -0.61 19.16
CA PRO A 457 -16.46 -1.64 18.55
C PRO A 457 -16.75 -1.76 17.05
N ASP A 458 -15.80 -2.33 16.32
CA ASP A 458 -15.88 -2.58 14.87
C ASP A 458 -16.77 -3.77 14.48
N GLU A 459 -17.16 -4.62 15.43
CA GLU A 459 -18.02 -5.80 15.22
C GLU A 459 -19.51 -5.39 15.05
N ASP A 460 -20.13 -5.82 13.95
CA ASP A 460 -21.59 -5.83 13.76
C ASP A 460 -22.05 -7.20 13.24
N ASP A 461 -23.00 -7.81 13.95
CA ASP A 461 -23.54 -9.17 13.70
C ASP A 461 -24.61 -9.20 12.59
N ARG A 462 -24.95 -8.04 12.03
CA ARG A 462 -26.07 -7.86 11.08
C ARG A 462 -25.69 -7.89 9.63
N ILE A 463 -24.40 -7.79 9.31
CA ILE A 463 -23.90 -7.65 7.94
C ILE A 463 -22.80 -8.67 7.74
N GLU A 464 -23.02 -9.62 6.83
CA GLU A 464 -22.00 -10.59 6.46
C GLU A 464 -21.25 -10.08 5.22
N LEU A 465 -20.15 -9.36 5.45
CA LEU A 465 -19.18 -9.07 4.39
C LEU A 465 -18.07 -10.13 4.44
N MET A 466 -17.95 -10.93 3.37
CA MET A 466 -16.79 -11.79 3.19
C MET A 466 -15.57 -10.91 2.87
N VAL A 467 -14.56 -10.96 3.73
CA VAL A 467 -13.25 -10.34 3.51
C VAL A 467 -12.21 -11.43 3.29
N ARG A 468 -11.52 -11.40 2.14
CA ARG A 468 -10.37 -12.26 1.89
C ARG A 468 -9.11 -11.44 1.75
N VAL A 469 -8.18 -11.62 2.68
CA VAL A 469 -6.86 -10.98 2.66
C VAL A 469 -5.92 -11.88 1.87
N ARG A 470 -5.33 -11.34 0.81
CA ARG A 470 -4.32 -12.02 -0.03
C ARG A 470 -3.01 -11.24 -0.05
N LYS A 471 -1.89 -11.96 0.00
CA LYS A 471 -0.55 -11.39 -0.17
C LYS A 471 -0.34 -10.93 -1.63
N TRP A 472 0.16 -9.72 -1.81
CA TRP A 472 0.24 -9.05 -3.12
C TRP A 472 1.57 -9.32 -3.84
N GLY A 473 1.75 -10.55 -4.30
CA GLY A 473 2.95 -10.99 -4.99
C GLY A 473 2.92 -10.77 -6.51
N TYR A 474 4.03 -11.09 -7.17
CA TYR A 474 4.16 -11.17 -8.62
C TYR A 474 4.29 -12.64 -9.08
N HIS A 475 3.75 -13.00 -10.25
CA HIS A 475 3.87 -14.35 -10.80
C HIS A 475 4.83 -14.37 -11.99
N LYS A 476 5.84 -15.25 -11.93
CA LYS A 476 6.62 -15.59 -13.11
C LYS A 476 5.71 -16.37 -14.06
N ILE A 477 5.32 -15.73 -15.17
CA ILE A 477 4.69 -16.42 -16.30
C ILE A 477 5.78 -17.27 -16.95
N GLU A 478 5.75 -18.58 -16.71
CA GLU A 478 6.52 -19.53 -17.50
C GLU A 478 5.71 -19.88 -18.74
N PHE A 479 6.27 -19.58 -19.92
CA PHE A 479 5.79 -20.17 -21.16
C PHE A 479 6.48 -21.52 -21.31
N ASP A 480 5.72 -22.61 -21.28
CA ASP A 480 6.18 -23.88 -21.86
C ASP A 480 6.52 -23.62 -23.34
N MET A 481 7.73 -23.98 -23.76
CA MET A 481 8.22 -23.91 -25.15
C MET A 481 8.07 -25.27 -25.84
#